data_AF-A0A257NHT8-F1
#
_entry.id   AF-A0A257NHT8-F1
#
_cell.length_a   1.000
_cell.length_b   1.000
_cell.length_c   1.000
_cell.angle_alpha   90.00
_cell.angle_beta   90.00
_cell.angle_gamma   90.00
#
_symmetry.space_group_name_H-M   'P 1'
#
loop_
_entity.id
_entity.type
_entity.pdbx_description
1 polymer ?
#
loop_
_entity_poly.entity_id
_entity_poly.type
_entity_poly.pdbx_seq_one_letter_code
_entity_poly.pdbx_strand_id
1 'polypeptide(L)'
;MVLGHPVANPETIATAIRIGNPASWVQALEVIHESLGDIRAVTDDEILDAYHFVARYESIFCEPASAASVAGILKFGVPKGSTVVCVLTGNGLKDPDTAVANSAAPVVVDATLSSLLSELS
;
A
#
# COMPACT_ATOMS: atom_id res chain seq x y z
N MET A 1 -7.39 8.71 -3.06
CA MET A 1 -8.00 9.79 -3.86
C MET A 1 -7.24 11.09 -3.67
N VAL A 2 -7.20 11.97 -4.69
CA VAL A 2 -6.69 13.35 -4.62
C VAL A 2 -7.55 14.19 -5.56
N LEU A 3 -8.56 14.91 -5.04
CA LEU A 3 -9.59 15.57 -5.87
C LEU A 3 -9.50 17.10 -5.89
N GLY A 4 -8.59 17.70 -5.12
CA GLY A 4 -8.46 19.16 -5.02
C GLY A 4 -9.60 19.88 -4.28
N HIS A 5 -10.54 19.13 -3.70
CA HIS A 5 -11.59 19.64 -2.82
C HIS A 5 -11.89 18.65 -1.68
N PRO A 6 -12.53 19.09 -0.58
CA PRO A 6 -12.96 18.18 0.48
C PRO A 6 -13.90 17.08 -0.01
N VAL A 7 -13.77 15.88 0.56
CA VAL A 7 -14.60 14.70 0.28
C VAL A 7 -15.40 14.37 1.54
N ALA A 8 -16.72 14.40 1.47
CA ALA A 8 -17.58 14.19 2.64
C ALA A 8 -17.51 12.74 3.18
N ASN A 9 -17.46 11.76 2.28
CA ASN A 9 -17.41 10.33 2.60
C ASN A 9 -16.18 9.71 1.92
N PRO A 10 -14.96 9.90 2.48
CA PRO A 10 -13.76 9.30 1.93
C PRO A 10 -13.80 7.78 2.13
N GLU A 11 -13.51 7.02 1.09
CA GLU A 11 -13.47 5.55 1.14
C GLU A 11 -12.15 5.03 0.57
N THR A 12 -11.57 4.06 1.27
CA THR A 12 -10.38 3.29 0.88
C THR A 12 -10.13 2.20 1.91
N ILE A 13 -9.56 1.08 1.49
CA ILE A 13 -9.02 0.05 2.40
C ILE A 13 -7.89 0.61 3.30
N ALA A 14 -7.19 1.65 2.86
CA ALA A 14 -6.08 2.25 3.57
C ALA A 14 -6.56 3.22 4.66
N THR A 15 -7.09 2.66 5.75
CA THR A 15 -7.79 3.41 6.81
C THR A 15 -7.02 4.61 7.37
N ALA A 16 -5.70 4.52 7.52
CA ALA A 16 -4.88 5.61 8.06
C ALA A 16 -4.83 6.86 7.16
N ILE A 17 -5.15 6.73 5.87
CA ILE A 17 -5.24 7.85 4.91
C ILE A 17 -6.66 8.05 4.38
N ARG A 18 -7.68 7.44 5.03
CA ARG A 18 -9.11 7.65 4.73
C ARG A 18 -9.59 8.99 5.28
N ILE A 19 -9.03 10.07 4.74
CA ILE A 19 -9.25 11.45 5.18
C ILE A 19 -9.78 12.27 4.00
N GLY A 20 -10.95 12.84 4.17
CA GLY A 20 -11.62 13.63 3.13
C GLY A 20 -11.34 15.13 3.22
N ASN A 21 -10.94 15.62 4.39
CA ASN A 21 -10.59 17.03 4.62
C ASN A 21 -9.34 17.12 5.52
N PRO A 22 -8.12 17.01 4.96
CA PRO A 22 -6.89 17.02 5.75
C PRO A 22 -6.68 18.33 6.50
N ALA A 23 -6.37 18.24 7.79
CA ALA A 23 -6.13 19.40 8.65
C ALA A 23 -4.96 20.27 8.17
N SER A 24 -3.94 19.65 7.56
CA SER A 24 -2.74 20.32 7.06
C SER A 24 -2.79 20.60 5.55
N TRP A 25 -3.98 20.84 4.97
CA TRP A 25 -4.17 21.03 3.53
C TRP A 25 -3.25 22.10 2.94
N VAL A 26 -3.22 23.28 3.58
CA VAL A 26 -2.47 24.44 3.08
C VAL A 26 -0.97 24.15 3.12
N GLN A 27 -0.46 23.61 4.24
CA GLN A 27 0.96 23.27 4.37
C GLN A 27 1.39 22.20 3.35
N ALA A 28 0.52 21.24 3.04
CA ALA A 28 0.81 20.23 2.02
C ALA A 28 0.98 20.86 0.63
N LEU A 29 0.12 21.83 0.26
CA LEU A 29 0.24 22.55 -1.01
C LEU A 29 1.49 23.42 -1.09
N GLU A 30 1.86 24.08 0.01
CA GLU A 30 3.11 24.86 0.10
C GLU A 30 4.32 23.97 -0.15
N VAL A 31 4.41 22.81 0.51
CA VAL A 31 5.52 21.86 0.35
C VAL A 31 5.61 21.32 -1.08
N ILE A 32 4.49 20.99 -1.73
CA ILE A 32 4.50 20.57 -3.14
C ILE A 32 5.05 21.69 -4.02
N HIS A 33 4.59 22.93 -3.81
CA HIS A 33 5.02 24.07 -4.60
C HIS A 33 6.52 24.33 -4.46
N GLU A 34 7.05 24.31 -3.22
CA GLU A 34 8.46 24.53 -2.94
C GLU A 34 9.36 23.40 -3.45
N SER A 35 8.91 22.15 -3.33
CA SER A 35 9.67 20.96 -3.76
C SER A 35 9.61 20.68 -5.25
N LEU A 36 8.74 21.37 -6.00
CA LEU A 36 8.36 21.04 -7.37
C LEU A 36 7.88 19.57 -7.50
N GLY A 37 7.28 19.06 -6.42
CA GLY A 37 6.79 17.70 -6.29
C GLY A 37 5.35 17.56 -6.79
N ASP A 38 4.70 16.49 -6.36
CA ASP A 38 3.30 16.22 -6.70
C ASP A 38 2.60 15.38 -5.62
N ILE A 39 1.28 15.50 -5.50
CA ILE A 39 0.42 14.58 -4.75
C ILE A 39 -0.56 13.95 -5.73
N ARG A 40 -0.42 12.64 -5.92
CA ARG A 40 -1.23 11.87 -6.88
C ARG A 40 -1.98 10.73 -6.20
N ALA A 41 -3.04 10.28 -6.87
CA ALA A 41 -3.87 9.19 -6.39
C ALA A 41 -3.43 7.83 -6.95
N VAL A 42 -3.44 6.83 -6.07
CA VAL A 42 -3.47 5.41 -6.40
C VAL A 42 -4.81 4.80 -5.98
N THR A 43 -5.19 3.71 -6.62
CA THR A 43 -6.39 2.90 -6.32
C THR A 43 -6.11 1.90 -5.21
N ASP A 44 -7.16 1.35 -4.62
CA ASP A 44 -7.02 0.31 -3.59
C ASP A 44 -6.36 -0.97 -4.14
N ASP A 45 -6.65 -1.34 -5.39
CA ASP A 45 -6.00 -2.47 -6.06
C ASP A 45 -4.49 -2.23 -6.21
N GLU A 46 -4.08 -1.04 -6.65
CA GLU A 46 -2.66 -0.67 -6.75
C GLU A 46 -1.96 -0.65 -5.38
N ILE A 47 -2.69 -0.28 -4.31
CA ILE A 47 -2.20 -0.34 -2.93
C ILE A 47 -1.99 -1.80 -2.51
N LEU A 48 -2.94 -2.70 -2.79
CA LEU A 48 -2.83 -4.13 -2.46
C LEU A 48 -1.70 -4.80 -3.23
N ASP A 49 -1.55 -4.51 -4.51
CA ASP A 49 -0.45 -5.01 -5.34
C ASP A 49 0.91 -4.59 -4.74
N ALA A 50 1.06 -3.33 -4.36
CA ALA A 50 2.28 -2.83 -3.71
C ALA A 50 2.50 -3.44 -2.32
N TYR A 51 1.43 -3.60 -1.54
CA TYR A 51 1.46 -4.24 -0.23
C TYR A 51 1.98 -5.68 -0.31
N HIS A 52 1.45 -6.47 -1.25
CA HIS A 52 1.93 -7.83 -1.51
C HIS A 52 3.35 -7.85 -2.07
N PHE A 53 3.68 -6.92 -2.97
CA PHE A 53 5.01 -6.82 -3.56
C PHE A 53 6.08 -6.61 -2.48
N VAL A 54 5.90 -5.61 -1.62
CA VAL A 54 6.88 -5.28 -0.57
C VAL A 54 7.02 -6.41 0.45
N ALA A 55 5.92 -7.06 0.83
CA ALA A 55 5.97 -8.20 1.73
C ALA A 55 6.69 -9.41 1.11
N ARG A 56 6.39 -9.72 -0.17
CA ARG A 56 6.89 -10.92 -0.84
C ARG A 56 8.34 -10.80 -1.30
N TYR A 57 8.73 -9.64 -1.83
CA TYR A 57 10.03 -9.47 -2.48
C TYR A 57 11.05 -8.74 -1.61
N GLU A 58 10.60 -7.88 -0.70
CA GLU A 58 11.50 -7.09 0.16
C GLU A 58 11.48 -7.57 1.63
N SER A 59 10.63 -8.54 1.97
CA SER A 59 10.45 -9.05 3.34
C SER A 59 10.06 -7.96 4.35
N ILE A 60 9.37 -6.90 3.90
CA ILE A 60 8.91 -5.81 4.76
C ILE A 60 7.39 -5.87 4.87
N PHE A 61 6.88 -6.05 6.08
CA PHE A 61 5.45 -6.11 6.35
C PHE A 61 4.92 -4.78 6.88
N CYS A 62 4.29 -3.99 6.02
CA CYS A 62 3.73 -2.66 6.32
C CYS A 62 2.20 -2.66 6.20
N GLU A 63 1.52 -1.66 6.76
CA GLU A 63 0.06 -1.49 6.61
C GLU A 63 -0.32 -0.97 5.21
N PRO A 64 -1.58 -1.12 4.74
CA PRO A 64 -1.97 -0.68 3.38
C PRO A 64 -1.67 0.80 3.08
N ALA A 65 -1.88 1.70 4.04
CA ALA A 65 -1.57 3.11 3.87
C ALA A 65 -0.07 3.38 3.62
N SER A 66 0.81 2.57 4.21
CA SER A 66 2.25 2.64 3.96
C SER A 66 2.61 2.22 2.53
N ALA A 67 1.96 1.16 2.05
CA ALA A 67 2.16 0.64 0.70
C ALA A 67 1.75 1.63 -0.41
N ALA A 68 0.87 2.60 -0.11
CA ALA A 68 0.49 3.66 -1.06
C ALA A 68 1.69 4.46 -1.60
N SER A 69 2.73 4.66 -0.78
CA SER A 69 3.96 5.33 -1.23
C SER A 69 4.68 4.53 -2.33
N VAL A 70 4.78 3.21 -2.16
CA VAL A 70 5.39 2.30 -3.14
C VAL A 70 4.51 2.16 -4.38
N ALA A 71 3.20 2.03 -4.20
CA ALA A 71 2.23 2.02 -5.30
C ALA A 71 2.37 3.24 -6.21
N GLY A 72 2.55 4.43 -5.62
CA GLY A 72 2.79 5.66 -6.37
C GLY A 72 4.04 5.59 -7.25
N ILE A 73 5.14 5.07 -6.71
CA ILE A 73 6.39 4.91 -7.47
C ILE A 73 6.24 3.86 -8.57
N LEU A 74 5.61 2.72 -8.30
CA LEU A 74 5.35 1.67 -9.29
C LEU A 74 4.49 2.18 -10.45
N LYS A 75 3.48 3.01 -10.15
CA LYS A 75 2.55 3.56 -11.14
C LYS A 75 3.14 4.67 -12.00
N PHE A 76 3.79 5.64 -11.35
CA PHE A 76 4.18 6.88 -12.01
C PHE A 76 5.66 6.93 -12.41
N GLY A 77 6.48 6.05 -11.84
CA GLY A 77 7.92 6.02 -12.06
C GLY A 77 8.65 7.23 -11.50
N VAL A 78 9.97 7.19 -11.63
CA VAL A 78 10.89 8.28 -11.28
C VAL A 78 11.95 8.43 -12.38
N PRO A 79 12.64 9.58 -12.46
CA PRO A 79 13.73 9.75 -13.41
C PRO A 79 14.79 8.65 -13.26
N LYS A 80 15.35 8.21 -14.39
CA LYS A 80 16.35 7.15 -14.41
C LYS A 80 17.60 7.58 -13.62
N GLY A 81 18.05 6.72 -12.72
CA GLY A 81 19.23 6.98 -11.88
C GLY A 81 18.93 7.79 -10.62
N SER A 82 17.67 8.13 -10.34
CA SER A 82 17.28 8.74 -9.07
C SER A 82 17.36 7.75 -7.91
N THR A 83 17.68 8.27 -6.73
CA THR A 83 17.48 7.58 -5.45
C THR A 83 16.13 7.99 -4.89
N VAL A 84 15.33 7.01 -4.48
CA VAL A 84 13.98 7.22 -3.95
C VAL A 84 13.90 6.69 -2.52
N VAL A 85 13.19 7.40 -1.66
CA VAL A 85 12.86 6.96 -0.31
C VAL A 85 11.34 6.86 -0.19
N CYS A 86 10.84 5.66 0.09
CA CYS A 86 9.44 5.42 0.42
C CYS A 86 9.30 5.31 1.95
N VAL A 87 8.44 6.13 2.54
CA VAL A 87 8.19 6.11 3.99
C VAL A 87 7.06 5.13 4.29
N LEU A 88 7.39 4.04 4.97
CA LEU A 88 6.40 3.06 5.45
C LEU A 88 6.00 3.42 6.88
N THR A 89 4.90 4.17 7.01
CA THR A 89 4.46 4.82 8.25
C THR A 89 4.02 3.87 9.37
N GLY A 90 3.61 2.65 9.02
CA GLY A 90 3.04 1.69 9.96
C GLY A 90 3.41 0.25 9.65
N ASN A 91 3.52 -0.55 10.71
CA ASN A 91 3.77 -1.98 10.64
C ASN A 91 2.49 -2.73 10.25
N GLY A 92 2.61 -3.77 9.43
CA GLY A 92 1.47 -4.58 8.98
C GLY A 92 0.68 -5.25 10.11
N LEU A 93 1.28 -5.42 11.29
CA LEU A 93 0.61 -5.94 12.49
C LEU A 93 -0.47 -5.00 13.06
N LYS A 94 -0.54 -3.74 12.60
CA LYS A 94 -1.64 -2.83 12.96
C LYS A 94 -2.97 -3.21 12.31
N ASP A 95 -2.93 -3.92 11.19
CA ASP A 95 -4.10 -4.29 10.41
C ASP A 95 -4.06 -5.79 10.03
N PRO A 96 -4.25 -6.68 11.03
CA PRO A 96 -4.24 -8.11 10.80
C PRO A 96 -5.42 -8.57 9.93
N ASP A 97 -6.54 -7.85 9.96
CA ASP A 97 -7.76 -8.21 9.20
C ASP A 97 -7.51 -8.10 7.70
N THR A 98 -6.88 -7.01 7.24
CA THR A 98 -6.47 -6.89 5.83
C THR A 98 -5.49 -7.98 5.43
N ALA A 99 -4.56 -8.37 6.31
CA ALA A 99 -3.62 -9.44 6.03
C ALA A 99 -4.33 -10.80 5.84
N VAL A 100 -5.29 -11.12 6.70
CA VAL A 100 -6.07 -12.35 6.62
C VAL A 100 -6.97 -12.34 5.38
N ALA A 101 -7.69 -11.26 5.13
CA ALA A 101 -8.62 -11.13 4.00
C ALA A 101 -7.93 -11.23 2.64
N ASN A 102 -6.66 -10.81 2.57
CA ASN A 102 -5.86 -10.86 1.34
C ASN A 102 -4.85 -12.03 1.33
N SER A 103 -5.00 -12.98 2.24
CA SER A 103 -4.23 -14.23 2.22
C SER A 103 -5.00 -15.32 1.47
N ALA A 104 -4.30 -16.11 0.66
CA ALA A 104 -4.90 -17.28 0.04
C ALA A 104 -5.18 -18.33 1.12
N ALA A 105 -6.38 -18.93 1.08
CA ALA A 105 -6.68 -20.08 1.91
C ALA A 105 -5.67 -21.21 1.59
N PRO A 106 -5.09 -21.86 2.62
CA PRO A 106 -4.18 -22.96 2.39
C PRO A 106 -4.93 -24.12 1.73
N VAL A 107 -4.25 -24.83 0.81
CA VAL A 107 -4.79 -26.06 0.23
C VAL A 107 -4.79 -27.14 1.31
N VAL A 108 -5.95 -27.74 1.54
CA VAL A 108 -6.13 -28.81 2.53
C VAL A 108 -5.75 -30.14 1.89
N VAL A 109 -4.77 -30.83 2.48
CA VAL A 109 -4.30 -32.15 2.05
C VAL A 109 -4.41 -33.17 3.18
N ASP A 110 -4.45 -34.46 2.85
CA ASP A 110 -4.39 -35.53 3.86
C ASP A 110 -3.09 -35.45 4.67
N ALA A 111 -3.14 -35.91 5.92
CA ALA A 111 -2.00 -35.94 6.84
C ALA A 111 -0.97 -37.03 6.48
N THR A 112 -0.51 -37.05 5.23
CA THR A 112 0.51 -37.97 4.71
C THR A 112 1.60 -37.20 3.96
N LEU A 113 2.83 -37.72 4.02
CA LEU A 113 3.96 -37.14 3.29
C LEU A 113 3.71 -37.12 1.78
N SER A 114 3.03 -38.13 1.24
CA SER A 114 2.73 -38.21 -0.19
C SER A 114 1.82 -37.07 -0.66
N SER A 115 0.75 -36.80 0.09
CA SER A 115 -0.20 -35.73 -0.25
C SER A 115 0.44 -34.33 -0.12
N LEU A 116 1.34 -34.16 0.85
CA LEU A 116 2.09 -32.91 1.00
C LEU A 116 3.05 -32.67 -0.18
N LEU A 117 3.82 -33.68 -0.58
CA LEU A 117 4.81 -33.54 -1.64
C LEU A 117 4.17 -33.28 -3.01
N SER A 118 3.00 -33.84 -3.29
CA SER A 118 2.28 -33.60 -4.56
C SER A 118 1.75 -32.17 -4.71
N GLU A 119 1.50 -31.47 -3.60
CA GLU A 119 1.02 -30.08 -3.62
C GLU A 119 2.18 -29.07 -3.75
N LEU A 120 3.37 -29.44 -3.29
CA LEU A 120 4.55 -28.57 -3.31
C LEU A 120 5.34 -28.64 -4.62
N SER A 121 5.09 -29.66 -5.45
CA SER A 121 5.76 -29.93 -6.73
C SER A 121 5.11 -29.21 -7.90
#